data_AF-A0A967JU29-F1
#
_entry.id   AF-A0A967JU29-F1
#
_cell.length_a   1.000
_cell.length_b   1.000
_cell.length_c   1.000
_cell.angle_alpha   90.00
_cell.angle_beta   90.00
_cell.angle_gamma   90.00
#
_symmetry.space_group_name_H-M   'P 1'
#
loop_
_entity.id
_entity.type
_entity.pdbx_description
1 polymer ?
#
loop_
_entity_poly.entity_id
_entity_poly.type
_entity_poly.pdbx_seq_one_letter_code
_entity_poly.pdbx_strand_id
1 'polypeptide(L)'
;EDEQGNRYEVRCCAKLAAHGVEYPTFGGVMTNHILHGSSRIGTALMPTEYTYFAFWGMGEVRKNGEVVDKPRLVHGMLTEYVRTEGYQLGMDGDVTPTRRHFHLMVPPMMSNPRAGHFQHDGVDTGFSLPNGKQLPFWHVMFENLKISAERS
;
A
#
# COMPACT_ATOMS: atom_id res chain seq x y z
N GLU A 1 -2.12 -2.48 17.02
CA GLU A 1 -1.58 -1.94 18.28
C GLU A 1 -0.22 -2.59 18.44
N ASP A 2 0.82 -1.84 18.82
CA ASP A 2 2.12 -2.43 19.14
C ASP A 2 2.16 -2.95 20.58
N GLU A 3 3.29 -3.54 21.00
CA GLU A 3 3.46 -4.08 22.36
C GLU A 3 3.35 -3.02 23.47
N GLN A 4 3.46 -1.73 23.12
CA GLN A 4 3.40 -0.60 24.04
C GLN A 4 2.00 0.03 24.08
N GLY A 5 1.03 -0.55 23.37
CA GLY A 5 -0.33 -0.02 23.29
C GLY A 5 -0.51 1.09 22.24
N ASN A 6 0.50 1.40 21.42
CA ASN A 6 0.38 2.45 20.42
C ASN A 6 -0.50 1.98 19.25
N ARG A 7 -1.35 2.89 18.79
CA ARG A 7 -2.22 2.69 17.63
C ARG A 7 -1.74 3.51 16.45
N TYR A 8 -1.72 2.86 15.29
CA TYR A 8 -1.25 3.44 14.04
C TYR A 8 -2.40 3.47 13.06
N GLU A 9 -2.54 4.58 12.36
CA GLU A 9 -3.62 4.78 11.38
C GLU A 9 -3.06 5.47 10.14
N VAL A 10 -3.50 5.02 8.97
CA VAL A 10 -3.28 5.73 7.71
C VAL A 10 -4.64 6.20 7.24
N ARG A 11 -4.82 7.52 7.11
CA ARG A 11 -6.04 8.10 6.55
C ARG A 11 -5.83 8.44 5.10
N CYS A 12 -6.59 7.80 4.23
CA CYS A 12 -6.68 8.11 2.81
C CYS A 12 -8.17 8.11 2.39
N CYS A 13 -8.60 8.86 1.38
CA CYS A 13 -7.84 9.79 0.57
C CYS A 13 -8.55 11.14 0.53
N ALA A 14 -7.89 12.18 1.03
CA ALA A 14 -8.39 13.55 0.85
C ALA A 14 -8.38 13.95 -0.64
N LYS A 15 -7.46 13.36 -1.42
CA LYS A 15 -7.35 13.53 -2.87
C LYS A 15 -6.80 12.26 -3.51
N LEU A 16 -7.43 11.79 -4.59
CA LEU A 16 -6.87 10.72 -5.42
C LEU A 16 -5.72 11.26 -6.30
N ALA A 17 -4.68 10.45 -6.47
CA ALA A 17 -3.56 10.74 -7.35
C ALA A 17 -3.93 10.38 -8.79
N ALA A 18 -4.77 11.22 -9.42
CA ALA A 18 -5.32 10.93 -10.75
C ALA A 18 -4.27 10.82 -11.85
N HIS A 19 -3.11 11.48 -11.68
CA HIS A 19 -1.99 11.45 -12.63
C HIS A 19 -0.72 10.99 -11.91
N GLY A 20 -0.10 9.91 -12.40
CA GLY A 20 1.19 9.44 -11.95
C GLY A 20 2.31 10.08 -12.77
N VAL A 21 3.38 10.46 -12.09
CA VAL A 21 4.57 11.05 -12.74
C VAL A 21 5.47 9.95 -13.33
N GLU A 22 5.50 8.76 -12.70
CA GLU A 22 6.41 7.66 -13.08
C GLU A 22 5.72 6.29 -13.23
N TYR A 23 4.49 6.14 -12.77
CA TYR A 23 3.77 4.87 -12.75
C TYR A 23 2.30 5.08 -13.10
N PRO A 24 1.64 4.07 -13.69
CA PRO A 24 0.23 4.17 -14.05
C PRO A 24 -0.62 4.30 -12.78
N THR A 25 -1.36 5.40 -12.66
CA THR A 25 -2.31 5.63 -11.56
C THR A 25 -3.73 5.25 -11.92
N PHE A 26 -4.01 4.93 -13.20
CA PHE A 26 -5.34 4.58 -13.71
C PHE A 26 -6.41 5.61 -13.35
N GLY A 27 -6.09 6.91 -13.38
CA GLY A 27 -7.03 7.95 -12.96
C GLY A 27 -7.25 8.01 -11.44
N GLY A 28 -6.38 7.37 -10.66
CA GLY A 28 -6.38 7.33 -9.20
C GLY A 28 -6.94 6.02 -8.63
N VAL A 29 -7.77 5.30 -9.39
CA VAL A 29 -8.35 4.01 -8.99
C VAL A 29 -8.37 3.06 -10.19
N MET A 30 -7.90 1.84 -9.99
CA MET A 30 -7.98 0.74 -10.93
C MET A 30 -8.89 -0.35 -10.36
N THR A 31 -9.66 -1.02 -11.20
CA THR A 31 -10.48 -2.17 -10.81
C THR A 31 -10.29 -3.32 -11.81
N ASN A 32 -10.37 -4.56 -11.32
CA ASN A 32 -10.38 -5.77 -12.14
C ASN A 32 -9.20 -5.86 -13.12
N HIS A 33 -7.98 -5.87 -12.58
CA HIS A 33 -6.75 -5.85 -13.38
C HIS A 33 -5.74 -6.89 -12.92
N ILE A 34 -4.86 -7.32 -13.83
CA ILE A 34 -3.72 -8.16 -13.49
C ILE A 34 -2.54 -7.25 -13.17
N LEU A 35 -1.94 -7.44 -11.99
CA LEU A 35 -0.74 -6.72 -11.56
C LEU A 35 0.45 -7.67 -11.44
N HIS A 36 1.63 -7.07 -11.40
CA HIS A 36 2.91 -7.72 -11.10
C HIS A 36 3.29 -8.82 -12.10
N GLY A 37 4.25 -9.67 -11.74
CA GLY A 37 4.72 -10.82 -12.52
C GLY A 37 4.79 -10.54 -14.02
N SER A 38 3.99 -11.28 -14.77
CA SER A 38 3.93 -11.25 -16.24
C SER A 38 3.41 -9.93 -16.83
N SER A 39 2.53 -9.20 -16.12
CA SER A 39 1.99 -7.91 -16.60
C SER A 39 3.03 -6.79 -16.56
N ARG A 40 4.03 -6.91 -15.67
CA ARG A 40 5.03 -5.89 -15.35
C ARG A 40 4.46 -4.57 -14.82
N ILE A 41 3.18 -4.53 -14.47
CA ILE A 41 2.58 -3.36 -13.81
C ILE A 41 2.91 -3.44 -12.31
N GLY A 42 3.64 -2.45 -11.79
CA GLY A 42 4.22 -2.50 -10.45
C GLY A 42 5.58 -3.21 -10.46
N THR A 43 5.79 -4.22 -9.60
CA THR A 43 7.06 -4.96 -9.52
C THR A 43 6.96 -6.34 -10.17
N ALA A 44 8.01 -6.74 -10.89
CA ALA A 44 8.13 -8.10 -11.45
C ALA A 44 8.57 -9.14 -10.40
N LEU A 45 8.90 -8.71 -9.18
CA LEU A 45 9.34 -9.59 -8.08
C LEU A 45 8.18 -10.25 -7.33
N MET A 46 6.96 -9.78 -7.55
CA MET A 46 5.72 -10.36 -7.01
C MET A 46 5.10 -11.27 -8.08
N PRO A 47 4.40 -12.35 -7.67
CA PRO A 47 3.70 -13.21 -8.62
C PRO A 47 2.59 -12.44 -9.34
N THR A 48 2.22 -12.92 -10.52
CA THR A 48 1.07 -12.42 -11.26
C THR A 48 -0.20 -12.62 -10.43
N GLU A 49 -0.95 -11.56 -10.15
CA GLU A 49 -2.15 -11.63 -9.32
C GLU A 49 -3.31 -10.78 -9.84
N TYR A 50 -4.54 -11.25 -9.61
CA TYR A 50 -5.73 -10.47 -9.85
C TYR A 50 -5.95 -9.44 -8.75
N THR A 51 -6.12 -8.19 -9.18
CA THR A 51 -6.39 -7.03 -8.34
C THR A 51 -7.84 -6.60 -8.51
N TYR A 52 -8.63 -6.75 -7.46
CA TYR A 52 -10.03 -6.34 -7.43
C TYR A 52 -10.15 -4.83 -7.51
N PHE A 53 -9.36 -4.13 -6.70
CA PHE A 53 -9.13 -2.71 -6.87
C PHE A 53 -7.76 -2.31 -6.34
N ALA A 54 -7.20 -1.26 -6.91
CA ALA A 54 -6.03 -0.57 -6.39
C ALA A 54 -6.24 0.93 -6.51
N PHE A 55 -5.68 1.72 -5.61
CA PHE A 55 -5.73 3.17 -5.69
C PHE A 55 -4.43 3.81 -5.25
N TRP A 56 -4.20 5.02 -5.76
CA TRP A 56 -3.18 5.93 -5.27
C TRP A 56 -3.88 7.20 -4.78
N GLY A 57 -3.52 7.66 -3.60
CA GLY A 57 -4.07 8.88 -3.03
C GLY A 57 -3.12 9.59 -2.10
N MET A 58 -3.47 10.81 -1.74
CA MET A 58 -2.76 11.59 -0.73
C MET A 58 -3.49 11.47 0.61
N GLY A 59 -2.72 11.18 1.64
CA GLY A 59 -3.20 10.92 2.99
C GLY A 59 -2.23 11.39 4.08
N GLU A 60 -2.46 10.87 5.27
CA GLU A 60 -1.66 11.15 6.47
C GLU A 60 -1.42 9.89 7.30
N VAL A 61 -0.26 9.84 7.97
CA VAL A 61 0.09 8.82 8.95
C VAL A 61 -0.17 9.38 10.34
N ARG A 62 -0.78 8.57 11.21
CA ARG A 62 -1.15 8.95 12.57
C ARG A 62 -0.66 7.92 13.59
N LYS A 63 -0.25 8.41 14.75
CA LYS A 63 0.07 7.61 15.93
C LYS A 63 -0.78 8.11 17.10
N ASN A 64 -1.49 7.21 17.77
CA ASN A 64 -2.35 7.51 18.93
C ASN A 64 -3.35 8.65 18.68
N GLY A 65 -3.85 8.75 17.44
CA GLY A 65 -4.79 9.80 17.02
C GLY A 65 -4.13 11.09 16.55
N GLU A 66 -2.84 11.29 16.74
CA GLU A 66 -2.10 12.48 16.29
C GLU A 66 -1.46 12.26 14.92
N VAL A 67 -1.42 13.30 14.08
CA VAL A 67 -0.76 13.24 12.77
C VAL A 67 0.74 13.33 12.97
N VAL A 68 1.46 12.30 12.53
CA VAL A 68 2.93 12.28 12.56
C VAL A 68 3.53 12.65 11.20
N ASP A 69 2.78 12.43 10.11
CA ASP A 69 3.32 12.71 8.77
C ASP A 69 2.23 13.02 7.73
N LYS A 70 2.41 14.12 6.99
CA LYS A 70 1.55 14.56 5.89
C LYS A 70 2.22 15.66 5.03
N PRO A 71 1.82 15.81 3.74
CA PRO A 71 1.01 14.86 2.98
C PRO A 71 1.85 13.65 2.58
N ARG A 72 1.26 12.46 2.56
CA ARG A 72 1.92 11.23 2.11
C ARG A 72 1.17 10.56 0.99
N LEU A 73 1.92 10.01 0.03
CA LEU A 73 1.39 9.11 -0.96
C LEU A 73 0.98 7.82 -0.26
N VAL A 74 -0.22 7.33 -0.57
CA VAL A 74 -0.79 6.10 -0.02
C VAL A 74 -1.25 5.23 -1.18
N HIS A 75 -0.84 3.97 -1.14
CA HIS A 75 -1.30 2.93 -2.04
C HIS A 75 -2.14 1.92 -1.27
N GLY A 76 -3.35 1.67 -1.75
CA GLY A 76 -4.19 0.60 -1.25
C GLY A 76 -4.50 -0.38 -2.38
N MET A 77 -4.42 -1.69 -2.11
CA MET A 77 -4.80 -2.72 -3.08
C MET A 77 -5.56 -3.85 -2.41
N LEU A 78 -6.67 -4.28 -2.99
CA LEU A 78 -7.30 -5.57 -2.67
C LEU A 78 -6.96 -6.56 -3.77
N THR A 79 -6.16 -7.58 -3.44
CA THR A 79 -5.65 -8.56 -4.41
C THR A 79 -5.88 -9.99 -3.95
N GLU A 80 -5.59 -10.94 -4.83
CA GLU A 80 -5.46 -12.36 -4.47
C GLU A 80 -4.33 -12.59 -3.46
N TYR A 81 -4.39 -13.70 -2.73
CA TYR A 81 -3.39 -13.99 -1.71
C TYR A 81 -2.11 -14.55 -2.33
N VAL A 82 -0.98 -13.87 -2.12
CA VAL A 82 0.32 -14.23 -2.72
C VAL A 82 1.32 -14.91 -1.77
N ARG A 83 0.90 -15.29 -0.56
CA ARG A 83 1.78 -15.94 0.42
C ARG A 83 1.51 -17.44 0.50
N THR A 84 2.56 -18.21 0.73
CA THR A 84 2.48 -19.64 1.00
C THR A 84 2.49 -19.92 2.51
N GLU A 85 2.48 -21.20 2.88
CA GLU A 85 2.68 -21.62 4.26
C GLU A 85 4.00 -21.06 4.82
N GLY A 86 3.97 -20.55 6.06
CA GLY A 86 5.12 -19.86 6.66
C GLY A 86 5.35 -18.44 6.16
N TYR A 87 4.35 -17.81 5.50
CA TYR A 87 4.38 -16.42 5.02
C TYR A 87 5.46 -16.11 3.98
N GLN A 88 5.99 -17.13 3.30
CA GLN A 88 6.90 -16.92 2.18
C GLN A 88 6.14 -16.34 0.99
N LEU A 89 6.84 -15.59 0.15
CA LEU A 89 6.26 -15.12 -1.12
C LEU A 89 6.13 -16.31 -2.07
N GLY A 90 4.94 -16.52 -2.61
CA GLY A 90 4.68 -17.57 -3.59
C GLY A 90 5.11 -17.20 -5.01
N MET A 91 5.04 -18.17 -5.90
CA MET A 91 5.18 -18.01 -7.35
C MET A 91 3.79 -17.97 -8.02
N ASP A 92 3.73 -17.68 -9.32
CA ASP A 92 2.47 -17.59 -10.07
C ASP A 92 1.56 -18.83 -9.91
N GLY A 93 2.15 -20.02 -9.79
CA GLY A 93 1.40 -21.27 -9.59
C GLY A 93 0.76 -21.41 -8.20
N ASP A 94 1.19 -20.61 -7.22
CA ASP A 94 0.68 -20.62 -5.85
C ASP A 94 -0.49 -19.65 -5.65
N VAL A 95 -0.69 -18.71 -6.58
CA VAL A 95 -1.76 -17.69 -6.50
C VAL A 95 -3.06 -18.31 -6.96
N THR A 96 -4.07 -18.27 -6.08
CA THR A 96 -5.42 -18.79 -6.39
C THR A 96 -6.50 -17.75 -6.07
N PRO A 97 -7.64 -17.77 -6.78
CA PRO A 97 -8.72 -16.79 -6.58
C PRO A 97 -9.51 -16.99 -5.28
N THR A 98 -9.11 -17.94 -4.44
CA THR A 98 -9.88 -18.39 -3.26
C THR A 98 -9.67 -17.51 -2.04
N ARG A 99 -8.53 -16.80 -1.97
CA ARG A 99 -8.14 -15.97 -0.84
C ARG A 99 -7.74 -14.58 -1.30
N ARG A 100 -7.92 -13.59 -0.42
CA ARG A 100 -7.64 -12.19 -0.68
C ARG A 100 -6.89 -11.57 0.47
N HIS A 101 -6.14 -10.52 0.19
CA HIS A 101 -5.60 -9.63 1.20
C HIS A 101 -5.59 -8.18 0.73
N PHE A 102 -5.60 -7.27 1.70
CA PHE A 102 -5.48 -5.84 1.43
C PHE A 102 -4.05 -5.38 1.72
N HIS A 103 -3.41 -4.78 0.74
CA HIS A 103 -2.10 -4.15 0.86
C HIS A 103 -2.31 -2.67 1.15
N LEU A 104 -1.68 -2.19 2.21
CA LEU A 104 -1.53 -0.78 2.50
C LEU A 104 -0.05 -0.45 2.44
N MET A 105 0.32 0.47 1.55
CA MET A 105 1.68 0.97 1.44
C MET A 105 1.69 2.50 1.57
N VAL A 106 2.60 3.00 2.39
CA VAL A 106 2.99 4.42 2.43
C VAL A 106 4.47 4.45 2.03
N PRO A 107 4.80 4.55 0.73
CA PRO A 107 6.18 4.46 0.27
C PRO A 107 7.04 5.64 0.75
N PRO A 108 8.36 5.46 0.87
CA PRO A 108 9.29 6.53 1.20
C PRO A 108 9.62 7.36 -0.04
N MET A 109 8.58 7.88 -0.70
CA MET A 109 8.66 8.65 -1.93
C MET A 109 7.60 9.73 -1.96
N MET A 110 7.96 10.88 -2.53
CA MET A 110 7.04 11.99 -2.75
C MET A 110 7.26 12.60 -4.13
N SER A 111 6.17 13.09 -4.73
CA SER A 111 6.24 13.82 -5.99
C SER A 111 7.06 15.09 -5.79
N ASN A 112 8.04 15.33 -6.67
CA ASN A 112 8.70 16.63 -6.82
C ASN A 112 8.16 17.31 -8.08
N PRO A 113 7.14 18.19 -7.97
CA PRO A 113 6.49 18.78 -9.15
C PRO A 113 7.43 19.66 -9.98
N ARG A 114 8.44 20.25 -9.35
CA ARG A 114 9.42 21.11 -10.05
C ARG A 114 10.35 20.30 -10.93
N ALA A 115 10.72 19.11 -10.47
CA ALA A 115 11.65 18.24 -11.17
C ALA A 115 10.96 17.17 -12.03
N GLY A 116 9.62 17.07 -11.94
CA GLY A 116 8.82 16.15 -12.75
C GLY A 116 9.11 14.68 -12.50
N HIS A 117 9.53 14.32 -11.28
CA HIS A 117 9.83 12.94 -10.87
C HIS A 117 9.51 12.73 -9.38
N PHE A 118 9.47 11.48 -8.93
CA PHE A 118 9.40 11.12 -7.52
C PHE A 118 10.81 11.12 -6.93
N GLN A 119 10.94 11.72 -5.75
CA GLN A 119 12.18 11.67 -4.99
C GLN A 119 11.98 10.82 -3.75
N HIS A 120 13.08 10.21 -3.29
CA HIS A 120 13.09 9.53 -2.00
C HIS A 120 12.80 10.55 -0.89
N ASP A 121 11.83 10.23 -0.05
CA ASP A 121 11.44 11.04 1.08
C ASP A 121 10.94 10.10 2.17
N GLY A 122 11.74 9.93 3.23
CA GLY A 122 11.46 8.98 4.29
C GLY A 122 10.14 9.29 4.99
N VAL A 123 9.44 8.25 5.45
CA VAL A 123 8.16 8.39 6.16
C VAL A 123 8.43 8.41 7.66
N ASP A 124 7.92 9.41 8.37
CA ASP A 124 7.79 9.34 9.82
C ASP A 124 6.60 8.42 10.15
N THR A 125 6.91 7.16 10.38
CA THR A 125 5.92 6.14 10.69
C THR A 125 5.45 6.22 12.14
N GLY A 126 6.19 6.91 13.02
CA GLY A 126 6.03 6.88 14.46
C GLY A 126 6.32 5.51 15.11
N PHE A 127 6.80 4.53 14.34
CA PHE A 127 7.10 3.18 14.81
C PHE A 127 8.61 2.98 14.94
N SER A 128 9.05 2.60 16.14
CA SER A 128 10.45 2.29 16.41
C SER A 128 10.68 0.79 16.31
N LEU A 129 11.66 0.40 15.49
CA LEU A 129 12.13 -0.98 15.39
C LEU A 129 12.91 -1.37 16.66
N PRO A 130 13.07 -2.68 16.95
CA PRO A 130 13.84 -3.15 18.11
C PRO A 130 15.30 -2.67 18.14
N ASN A 131 15.86 -2.30 16.98
CA ASN A 131 17.21 -1.76 16.85
C ASN A 131 17.29 -0.23 17.12
N GLY A 132 16.20 0.39 17.57
CA GLY A 132 16.11 1.82 17.87
C GLY A 132 15.95 2.73 16.65
N LYS A 133 15.98 2.20 15.42
CA LYS A 133 15.70 2.98 14.21
C LYS A 133 14.20 3.09 13.99
N GLN A 134 13.75 4.17 13.37
CA GLN A 134 12.37 4.22 12.88
C GLN A 134 12.16 3.29 11.70
N LEU A 135 10.96 2.73 11.59
CA LEU A 135 10.52 2.03 10.40
C LEU A 135 10.47 3.05 9.24
N PRO A 136 11.13 2.78 8.09
CA PRO A 136 11.33 3.78 7.05
C PRO A 136 10.08 4.06 6.21
N PHE A 137 9.12 3.12 6.17
CA PHE A 137 7.89 3.19 5.41
C PHE A 137 6.90 2.14 5.89
N TRP A 138 5.60 2.32 5.60
CA TRP A 138 4.60 1.29 5.86
C TRP A 138 4.40 0.41 4.63
N HIS A 139 4.45 -0.91 4.81
CA HIS A 139 3.91 -1.89 3.87
C HIS A 139 3.30 -3.02 4.69
N VAL A 140 1.96 -3.04 4.77
CA VAL A 140 1.20 -3.89 5.67
C VAL A 140 0.16 -4.65 4.87
N MET A 141 0.07 -5.96 5.10
CA MET A 141 -0.91 -6.84 4.49
C MET A 141 -1.96 -7.24 5.53
N PHE A 142 -3.22 -7.00 5.22
CA PHE A 142 -4.37 -7.39 6.05
C PHE A 142 -5.06 -8.60 5.42
N GLU A 143 -5.06 -9.72 6.13
CA GLU A 143 -5.60 -10.99 5.62
C GLU A 143 -7.03 -11.25 6.06
N ASN A 144 -7.40 -10.79 7.26
CA ASN A 144 -8.73 -10.95 7.82
C ASN A 144 -9.61 -9.76 7.47
N LEU A 145 -10.14 -9.75 6.26
CA LEU A 145 -10.92 -8.65 5.73
C LEU A 145 -12.40 -8.78 6.10
N LYS A 146 -12.94 -7.74 6.74
CA LYS A 146 -14.38 -7.49 6.77
C LYS A 146 -14.67 -6.36 5.79
N ILE A 147 -15.34 -6.68 4.70
CA ILE A 147 -15.71 -5.71 3.67
C ILE A 147 -17.20 -5.40 3.84
N SER A 148 -17.51 -4.15 4.18
CA SER A 148 -18.87 -3.61 4.14
C SER A 148 -18.93 -2.58 3.02
N ALA A 149 -19.90 -2.73 2.12
CA ALA A 149 -20.18 -1.75 1.07
C ALA A 149 -21.65 -1.37 1.18
N GLU A 150 -21.91 -0.07 1.32
CA GLU A 150 -23.26 0.48 1.22
C GLU A 150 -23.35 1.18 -0.14
N ARG A 151 -24.37 0.83 -0.92
CA ARG A 151 -24.72 1.63 -2.10
C ARG A 151 -25.48 2.86 -1.58
N SER A 152 -24.86 4.03 -1.68
CA SER A 152 -25.57 5.31 -1.56
C SER A 152 -26.46 5.56 -2.78
#